data_AF-A0A2T6J9U5-F1
#
_entry.id   AF-A0A2T6J9U5-F1
#
_cell.length_a   1.000
_cell.length_b   1.000
_cell.length_c   1.000
_cell.angle_alpha   90.00
_cell.angle_beta   90.00
_cell.angle_gamma   90.00
#
_symmetry.space_group_name_H-M   'P 1'
#
loop_
_entity.id
_entity.type
_entity.pdbx_description
1 polymer ?
#
loop_
_entity_poly.entity_id
_entity_poly.type
_entity_poly.pdbx_seq_one_letter_code
_entity_poly.pdbx_strand_id
1 'polypeptide(L)' 'MTLKVRIQVPKNSGPYEAKVEQTGGAAPAVLEPGDEMEMYVHSGNEIKVTEVPLGTKANASAS' A
#
# COMPACT_ATOMS: atom_id res chain seq x y z
N MET A 1 -2.31 13.04 17.39
CA MET A 1 -2.02 13.85 16.18
C MET A 1 -2.27 12.99 14.96
N THR A 2 -2.67 13.59 13.83
CA THR A 2 -2.92 12.88 12.57
C THR A 2 -1.96 13.39 11.51
N LEU A 3 -1.25 12.47 10.86
CA LEU A 3 -0.32 12.72 9.77
C LEU A 3 -0.99 12.37 8.45
N LYS A 4 -0.80 13.20 7.43
CA LYS A 4 -1.12 12.85 6.04
C LYS A 4 0.13 12.24 5.41
N VAL A 5 0.03 10.99 4.97
CA VAL A 5 1.12 10.24 4.34
C VAL A 5 0.74 9.93 2.89
N ARG A 6 1.67 10.10 1.97
CA ARG A 6 1.53 9.69 0.57
C ARG A 6 2.54 8.59 0.25
N ILE A 7 2.05 7.49 -0.30
CA ILE A 7 2.86 6.36 -0.77
C ILE A 7 2.75 6.33 -2.28
N GLN A 8 3.88 6.27 -2.97
CA GLN A 8 3.96 6.21 -4.43
C GLN A 8 4.82 5.02 -4.83
N VAL A 9 4.30 4.18 -5.72
CA VAL A 9 5.06 3.07 -6.30
C VAL A 9 5.67 3.56 -7.63
N PRO A 10 7.00 3.58 -7.78
CA PRO A 10 7.63 3.98 -9.04
C PRO A 10 7.16 3.10 -10.20
N LYS A 11 6.90 3.70 -11.38
CA LYS A 11 6.50 2.95 -12.59
C LYS A 11 7.53 1.90 -13.04
N ASN A 12 8.79 2.07 -12.63
CA ASN A 12 9.93 1.23 -12.96
C ASN A 12 10.41 0.37 -11.77
N SER A 13 9.53 0.04 -10.81
CA SER A 13 9.85 -0.76 -9.62
C SER A 13 10.16 -2.24 -9.90
N GLY A 14 10.07 -2.70 -11.15
CA GLY A 14 10.29 -4.10 -11.51
C GLY A 14 9.01 -4.96 -11.36
N PRO A 15 9.13 -6.29 -11.22
CA PRO A 15 7.98 -7.22 -11.26
C PRO A 15 7.23 -7.33 -9.92
N TYR A 16 7.13 -6.24 -9.16
CA TYR A 16 6.55 -6.23 -7.81
C TYR A 16 5.47 -5.17 -7.64
N GLU A 17 4.47 -5.51 -6.84
CA GLU A 17 3.47 -4.59 -6.30
C GLU A 17 3.84 -4.23 -4.85
N ALA A 18 3.33 -3.09 -4.36
CA ALA A 18 3.51 -2.71 -2.97
C ALA A 18 2.24 -3.03 -2.17
N LYS A 19 2.36 -3.93 -1.18
CA LYS A 19 1.31 -4.15 -0.19
C LYS A 19 1.54 -3.20 0.99
N VAL A 20 0.54 -2.37 1.27
CA VAL A 20 0.53 -1.39 2.36
C VAL A 20 -0.44 -1.87 3.44
N GLU A 21 0.04 -2.00 4.66
CA GLU A 21 -0.72 -2.42 5.83
C GLU A 21 -0.58 -1.39 6.96
N GLN A 22 -1.67 -1.11 7.66
CA GLN A 22 -1.67 -0.19 8.80
C GLN A 22 -2.29 -0.85 10.03
N THR A 23 -1.60 -0.79 11.17
CA THR A 23 -2.17 -1.29 12.43
C THR A 23 -3.38 -0.45 12.84
N GLY A 24 -4.52 -1.11 13.07
CA GLY A 24 -5.77 -0.44 13.45
C GLY A 24 -6.32 0.52 12.39
N GLY A 25 -5.82 0.44 11.15
CA GLY A 25 -6.26 1.24 10.02
C GLY A 25 -7.27 0.52 9.13
N ALA A 26 -7.43 1.05 7.91
CA ALA A 26 -8.23 0.40 6.87
C ALA A 26 -7.62 -0.96 6.46
N ALA A 27 -8.40 -1.75 5.72
CA ALA A 27 -7.94 -3.00 5.14
C ALA A 27 -6.64 -2.80 4.32
N PRO A 28 -5.78 -3.82 4.22
CA PRO A 28 -4.56 -3.77 3.40
C PRO A 28 -4.86 -3.31 1.98
N ALA A 29 -3.98 -2.48 1.42
CA ALA A 29 -4.05 -2.08 0.02
C ALA A 29 -2.86 -2.64 -0.76
N VAL A 30 -3.10 -3.04 -2.01
CA VAL A 30 -2.04 -3.43 -2.93
C VAL A 30 -2.00 -2.41 -4.06
N LEU A 31 -0.81 -1.87 -4.32
CA LEU A 31 -0.54 -0.81 -5.27
C LEU A 31 0.34 -1.34 -6.40
N GLU A 32 -0.10 -1.15 -7.63
CA GLU A 32 0.64 -1.52 -8.84
C GLU A 32 1.75 -0.51 -9.16
N PRO A 33 2.75 -0.87 -9.98
CA PRO A 33 3.75 0.09 -10.46
C PRO A 33 3.09 1.32 -11.11
N GLY A 34 3.35 2.50 -10.56
CA GLY A 34 2.74 3.77 -11.00
C GLY A 34 1.53 4.22 -10.20
N ASP A 35 1.00 3.38 -9.32
CA ASP A 35 -0.07 3.77 -8.40
C ASP A 35 0.44 4.72 -7.30
N GLU A 36 -0.51 5.48 -6.77
CA GLU A 36 -0.32 6.31 -5.59
C GLU A 36 -1.49 6.15 -4.61
N MET A 37 -1.18 6.31 -3.34
CA MET A 37 -2.15 6.26 -2.25
C MET A 37 -1.87 7.39 -1.27
N GLU A 38 -2.94 8.07 -0.83
CA GLU A 38 -2.89 8.98 0.31
C GLU A 38 -3.62 8.34 1.50
N MET A 39 -3.04 8.45 2.68
CA MET A 39 -3.62 7.91 3.91
C MET A 39 -3.42 8.87 5.10
N TYR A 40 -4.41 8.86 6.00
CA TYR A 40 -4.35 9.61 7.26
C TYR A 40 -4.01 8.65 8.39
N VAL A 41 -2.92 8.93 9.11
CA VAL A 41 -2.32 8.03 10.08
C VAL A 41 -2.26 8.72 11.42
N HIS A 42 -2.82 8.10 12.45
CA HIS A 42 -2.74 8.63 13.81
C HIS A 42 -1.39 8.26 14.45
N SER A 43 -0.86 9.15 15.28
CA SER A 43 0.34 8.86 16.08
C SER A 43 0.13 7.61 16.92
N GLY A 44 1.06 6.66 16.84
CA GLY A 44 0.97 5.34 17.46
C GLY A 44 0.56 4.22 16.50
N ASN A 45 0.08 4.54 15.29
CA ASN A 45 -0.15 3.54 14.25
C ASN A 45 1.16 3.25 13.49
N GLU A 46 1.39 1.99 13.16
CA GLU A 46 2.47 1.55 12.29
C GLU A 46 1.97 1.38 10.85
N ILE A 47 2.84 1.69 9.89
CA ILE A 47 2.62 1.44 8.46
C ILE A 47 3.71 0.47 8.01
N LYS A 48 3.31 -0.64 7.42
CA LYS A 48 4.22 -1.64 6.85
C LYS A 48 4.02 -1.67 5.34
N VAL A 49 5.11 -1.52 4.60
CA VAL A 49 5.14 -1.65 3.14
C VAL A 49 6.00 -2.85 2.79
N THR A 50 5.44 -3.80 2.05
CA THR A 50 6.15 -5.01 1.61
C THR A 50 5.97 -5.21 0.12
N GLU A 51 7.03 -5.61 -0.56
CA GLU A 51 6.97 -6.04 -1.95
C GLU A 51 6.25 -7.39 -2.05
N VAL A 52 5.30 -7.49 -2.97
CA VAL A 52 4.57 -8.73 -3.28
C VAL A 52 4.64 -9.00 -4.79
N PRO A 53 4.44 -10.25 -5.24
CA PRO A 53 4.46 -10.56 -6.67
C PRO A 53 3.41 -9.77 -7.45
N LEU A 54 3.73 -9.40 -8.70
CA LEU A 54 2.80 -8.76 -9.61
C LEU A 54 1.54 -9.64 -9.84
N GLY A 55 0.37 -8.99 -9.90
CA GLY A 55 -0.94 -9.67 -10.04
C GLY A 55 -1.64 -9.98 -8.72
N THR A 56 -1.06 -9.60 -7.57
CA THR A 56 -1.66 -9.81 -6.26
C THR A 56 -2.92 -8.96 -6.08
N LYS A 57 -2.92 -7.71 -6.56
CA LYS A 57 -4.08 -6.80 -6.53
C LYS A 57 -5.29 -7.36 -7.30
N ALA A 58 -5.04 -7.92 -8.48
CA ALA A 58 -6.07 -8.55 -9.31
C ALA A 58 -6.68 -9.79 -8.61
N ASN A 59 -5.85 -10.59 -7.95
CA ASN A 59 -6.32 -11.78 -7.23
C ASN A 59 -7.15 -11.44 -5.98
N ALA A 60 -6.77 -10.37 -5.27
CA ALA A 60 -7.51 -9.87 -4.12
C ALA A 60 -8.89 -9.28 -4.49
N SER A 61 -9.05 -8.78 -5.72
CA SER A 61 -10.31 -8.21 -6.22
C SER A 61 -11.29 -9.26 -6.79
N ALA A 62 -10.82 -10.49 -7.00
CA ALA A 62 -11.59 -11.59 -7.57
C ALA A 62 -12.17 -12.54 -6.50
N SER A 63 -11.99 -12.22 -5.21
CA SER A 63 -12.45 -13.02 -4.06
C SER A 63 -13.61 -12.35 -3.32
#